data_AF-A0A920FMD1-F1
#
_entry.id   AF-A0A920FMD1-F1
#
_cell.length_a   1.000
_cell.length_b   1.000
_cell.length_c   1.000
_cell.angle_alpha   90.00
_cell.angle_beta   90.00
_cell.angle_gamma   90.00
#
_symmetry.space_group_name_H-M   'P 1'
#
loop_
_entity.id
_entity.type
_entity.pdbx_description
1 polymer ?
#
loop_
_entity_poly.entity_id
_entity_poly.type
_entity_poly.pdbx_seq_one_letter_code
_entity_poly.pdbx_strand_id
1 'polypeptide(L)'
;MRPEEEEKLSDGILFSGGSISGLDNNGTVVIQNNGSDDLVVYRPGSSSSTISFNFPTKIPSGNAFNVTVLVQPLAQTCTVNNGNGNVSGAISNVSIICSSQSFSVGGP
;
A
#
# COMPACT_ATOMS: atom_id res chain seq x y z
N MET A 1 -13.98 10.13 -37.40
CA MET A 1 -14.80 10.36 -36.19
C MET A 1 -14.49 9.19 -35.27
N ARG A 2 -13.92 9.47 -34.10
CA ARG A 2 -13.39 8.51 -33.13
C ARG A 2 -14.48 7.52 -32.71
N PRO A 3 -14.15 6.24 -32.65
CA PRO A 3 -14.03 5.65 -31.33
C PRO A 3 -12.67 4.99 -31.18
N GLU A 4 -11.73 5.73 -30.58
CA GLU A 4 -10.56 5.17 -29.90
C GLU A 4 -11.01 4.49 -28.59
N GLU A 5 -12.04 3.63 -28.65
CA GLU A 5 -12.69 3.08 -27.45
C GLU A 5 -12.70 1.54 -27.40
N GLU A 6 -12.03 0.84 -28.34
CA GLU A 6 -12.15 -0.63 -28.47
C GLU A 6 -10.81 -1.43 -28.49
N GLU A 7 -9.70 -0.94 -27.89
CA GLU A 7 -8.41 -1.68 -27.96
C GLU A 7 -7.70 -2.11 -26.64
N LYS A 8 -8.30 -2.03 -25.45
CA LYS A 8 -7.65 -2.63 -24.24
C LYS A 8 -8.55 -3.62 -23.47
N LEU A 9 -8.97 -4.68 -24.15
CA LEU A 9 -9.43 -5.91 -23.47
C LEU A 9 -8.29 -6.95 -23.26
N SER A 10 -7.07 -6.66 -23.72
CA SER A 10 -5.89 -7.53 -23.61
C SER A 10 -4.82 -7.03 -22.61
N ASP A 11 -5.04 -5.86 -22.04
CA ASP A 11 -4.15 -5.16 -21.11
C ASP A 11 -4.90 -4.99 -19.81
N GLY A 12 -4.77 -5.98 -18.93
CA GLY A 12 -5.53 -6.06 -17.69
C GLY A 12 -5.54 -4.72 -16.96
N ILE A 13 -6.74 -4.24 -16.64
CA ILE A 13 -6.93 -3.22 -15.64
C ILE A 13 -6.62 -3.91 -14.29
N LEU A 14 -5.47 -3.59 -13.69
CA LEU A 14 -4.87 -4.35 -12.59
C LEU A 14 -4.86 -3.53 -11.30
N PHE A 15 -4.93 -4.19 -10.16
CA PHE A 15 -4.84 -3.54 -8.86
C PHE A 15 -3.41 -3.60 -8.32
N SER A 16 -3.03 -2.56 -7.56
CA SER A 16 -1.87 -2.61 -6.70
C SER A 16 -2.28 -3.05 -5.29
N GLY A 17 -1.54 -3.98 -4.73
CA GLY A 17 -1.82 -4.59 -3.47
C GLY A 17 -0.53 -5.11 -2.84
N GLY A 18 -0.66 -5.49 -1.57
CA GLY A 18 0.48 -5.85 -0.77
C GLY A 18 0.09 -6.34 0.59
N SER A 19 1.08 -6.40 1.47
CA SER A 19 0.87 -6.75 2.86
C SER A 19 1.60 -5.78 3.79
N ILE A 20 0.92 -5.39 4.86
CA ILE A 20 1.46 -4.60 5.96
C ILE A 20 1.75 -5.57 7.10
N SER A 21 2.99 -5.63 7.57
CA SER A 21 3.41 -6.47 8.69
C SER A 21 3.92 -5.62 9.86
N GLY A 22 3.66 -6.05 11.09
CA GLY A 22 4.16 -5.38 12.30
C GLY A 22 3.36 -4.14 12.75
N LEU A 23 2.18 -3.92 12.16
CA LEU A 23 1.27 -2.87 12.62
C LEU A 23 0.69 -3.22 14.00
N ASP A 24 0.68 -2.29 14.96
CA ASP A 24 0.12 -2.54 16.29
C ASP A 24 -1.38 -2.87 16.27
N ASN A 25 -1.86 -3.48 17.36
CA ASN A 25 -3.27 -3.75 17.56
C ASN A 25 -4.05 -2.43 17.60
N ASN A 26 -5.09 -2.28 16.79
CA ASN A 26 -5.82 -1.01 16.61
C ASN A 26 -4.98 0.11 16.00
N GLY A 27 -3.85 -0.24 15.36
CA GLY A 27 -3.07 0.68 14.55
C GLY A 27 -3.81 1.04 13.26
N THR A 28 -3.69 2.31 12.86
CA THR A 28 -4.20 2.81 11.59
C THR A 28 -3.05 3.40 10.81
N VAL A 29 -2.92 3.01 9.55
CA VAL A 29 -1.97 3.57 8.60
C VAL A 29 -2.73 4.01 7.36
N VAL A 30 -2.37 5.18 6.82
CA VAL A 30 -2.92 5.63 5.53
C VAL A 30 -1.81 5.51 4.51
N ILE A 31 -2.08 4.72 3.48
CA ILE A 31 -1.18 4.56 2.34
C ILE A 31 -1.78 5.28 1.15
N GLN A 32 -0.94 5.87 0.33
CA GLN A 32 -1.34 6.62 -0.85
C GLN A 32 -0.63 6.07 -2.07
N ASN A 33 -1.38 5.83 -3.13
CA ASN A 33 -0.83 5.45 -4.42
C ASN A 33 -0.87 6.63 -5.40
N ASN A 34 0.24 6.85 -6.11
CA ASN A 34 0.36 7.86 -7.17
C ASN A 34 -0.04 9.29 -6.77
N GLY A 35 -0.02 9.63 -5.47
CA GLY A 35 -0.36 10.96 -4.99
C GLY A 35 -1.86 11.29 -4.92
N SER A 36 -2.75 10.37 -5.31
CA SER A 36 -4.20 10.64 -5.40
C SER A 36 -5.09 9.52 -4.83
N ASP A 37 -4.56 8.30 -4.68
CA ASP A 37 -5.34 7.15 -4.23
C ASP A 37 -5.03 6.78 -2.79
N ASP A 38 -5.80 7.35 -1.87
CA ASP A 38 -5.65 7.11 -0.44
C ASP A 38 -6.41 5.85 0.01
N LEU A 39 -5.72 4.94 0.69
CA LEU A 39 -6.30 3.77 1.32
C LEU A 39 -6.00 3.79 2.81
N VAL A 40 -7.06 3.80 3.61
CA VAL A 40 -6.95 3.67 5.06
C VAL A 40 -6.92 2.19 5.42
N VAL A 41 -5.82 1.73 5.98
CA VAL A 41 -5.69 0.37 6.49
C VAL A 41 -5.75 0.40 8.01
N TYR A 42 -6.76 -0.28 8.54
CA TYR A 42 -6.98 -0.44 9.97
C TYR A 42 -6.68 -1.88 10.38
N ARG A 43 -5.87 -2.06 11.43
CA ARG A 43 -5.68 -3.35 12.06
C ARG A 43 -6.70 -3.53 13.18
N PRO A 44 -7.77 -4.33 12.99
CA PRO A 44 -8.50 -4.81 14.16
C PRO A 44 -7.52 -5.58 15.04
N GLY A 45 -7.63 -5.50 16.37
CA GLY A 45 -6.74 -6.15 17.34
C GLY A 45 -6.65 -7.69 17.27
N SER A 46 -7.00 -8.28 16.13
CA SER A 46 -6.85 -9.68 15.76
C SER A 46 -5.39 -10.02 15.53
N SER A 47 -4.95 -11.14 16.10
CA SER A 47 -3.58 -11.65 16.20
C SER A 47 -2.77 -11.80 14.89
N SER A 48 -3.33 -11.43 13.74
CA SER A 48 -2.58 -11.40 12.48
C SER A 48 -1.68 -10.17 12.45
N SER A 49 -0.38 -10.39 12.64
CA SER A 49 0.66 -9.36 12.50
C SER A 49 0.75 -8.82 11.06
N THR A 50 0.19 -9.57 10.09
CA THR A 50 0.19 -9.23 8.68
C THR A 50 -1.24 -8.96 8.16
N ILE A 51 -1.43 -7.84 7.47
CA ILE A 51 -2.69 -7.41 6.86
C ILE A 51 -2.46 -7.25 5.37
N SER A 52 -3.25 -7.93 4.56
CA SER A 52 -3.26 -7.72 3.12
C SER A 52 -4.10 -6.50 2.77
N PHE A 53 -3.63 -5.67 1.83
CA PHE A 53 -4.35 -4.50 1.32
C PHE A 53 -4.39 -4.53 -0.21
N ASN A 54 -5.42 -3.92 -0.78
CA ASN A 54 -5.55 -3.71 -2.22
C ASN A 54 -6.13 -2.31 -2.47
N PHE A 55 -5.56 -1.59 -3.43
CA PHE A 55 -6.10 -0.31 -3.86
C PHE A 55 -7.35 -0.55 -4.72
N PRO A 56 -8.45 0.17 -4.48
CA PRO A 56 -9.66 0.06 -5.29
C PRO A 56 -9.46 0.59 -6.70
N THR A 57 -8.54 1.56 -6.85
CA THR A 57 -8.20 2.14 -8.14
C THR A 57 -7.34 1.18 -8.93
N LYS A 58 -7.85 0.89 -10.12
CA LYS A 58 -7.18 -0.01 -11.03
C LYS A 58 -6.30 0.80 -11.98
N ILE A 59 -5.10 0.30 -12.19
CA ILE A 59 -4.05 0.94 -12.98
C ILE A 59 -3.92 0.16 -14.30
N PRO A 60 -3.85 0.85 -15.45
CA PRO A 60 -3.58 0.20 -16.72
C PRO A 60 -2.21 -0.50 -16.69
N SER A 61 -2.11 -1.68 -17.31
CA SER A 61 -0.82 -2.30 -17.56
C SER A 61 0.12 -1.34 -18.33
N GLY A 62 1.39 -1.33 -17.92
CA GLY A 62 2.44 -0.44 -18.41
C GLY A 62 2.58 0.85 -17.59
N ASN A 63 1.57 1.27 -16.83
CA ASN A 63 1.65 2.51 -16.05
C ASN A 63 2.45 2.33 -14.76
N ALA A 64 3.04 3.43 -14.30
CA ALA A 64 3.73 3.45 -13.01
C ALA A 64 2.74 3.48 -11.84
N PHE A 65 3.09 2.78 -10.77
CA PHE A 65 2.47 2.91 -9.46
C PHE A 65 3.51 3.41 -8.46
N ASN A 66 3.06 4.11 -7.44
CA ASN A 66 3.91 4.64 -6.37
C ASN A 66 3.13 4.69 -5.06
N VAL A 67 3.19 3.59 -4.34
CA VAL A 67 2.68 3.41 -2.98
C VAL A 67 3.64 4.07 -1.99
N THR A 68 3.09 4.98 -1.22
CA THR A 68 3.75 5.71 -0.15
C THR A 68 2.90 5.64 1.11
N VAL A 69 3.50 5.84 2.28
CA VAL A 69 2.73 6.00 3.52
C VAL A 69 2.44 7.48 3.67
N LEU A 70 1.17 7.85 3.57
CA LEU A 70 0.71 9.23 3.75
C LEU A 70 0.63 9.60 5.23
N VAL A 71 0.10 8.69 6.06
CA VAL A 71 -0.04 8.88 7.50
C VAL A 71 0.52 7.68 8.23
N GLN A 72 1.55 7.93 9.05
CA GLN A 72 2.18 6.93 9.90
C GLN A 72 1.28 6.61 11.12
N PRO A 73 1.32 5.38 11.64
CA PRO A 73 0.62 5.02 12.87
C PRO A 73 1.22 5.68 14.11
N LEU A 74 0.43 5.77 15.19
CA LEU A 74 0.92 6.25 16.48
C LEU A 74 2.02 5.32 17.02
N ALA A 75 3.14 5.92 17.46
CA ALA A 75 4.29 5.22 18.04
C ALA A 75 4.96 4.15 17.14
N GLN A 76 4.72 4.18 15.84
CA GLN A 76 5.30 3.26 14.87
C GLN A 76 5.76 3.99 13.61
N THR A 77 6.67 3.34 12.88
CA THR A 77 7.12 3.79 11.56
C THR A 77 6.92 2.65 10.57
N CYS A 78 6.09 2.88 9.56
CA CYS A 78 5.89 1.99 8.42
C CYS A 78 6.78 2.40 7.25
N THR A 79 7.53 1.43 6.73
CA THR A 79 8.40 1.59 5.56
C THR A 79 7.85 0.76 4.41
N VAL A 80 7.74 1.37 3.23
CA VAL A 80 7.26 0.69 2.02
C VAL A 80 8.44 0.10 1.25
N ASN A 81 8.35 -1.19 0.97
CA ASN A 81 9.26 -1.95 0.12
C ASN A 81 8.51 -2.37 -1.16
N ASN A 82 9.19 -2.25 -2.31
CA ASN A 82 8.59 -2.47 -3.63
C ASN A 82 7.34 -1.59 -3.86
N GLY A 83 7.28 -0.41 -3.24
CA GLY A 83 6.14 0.51 -3.37
C GLY A 83 6.03 1.16 -4.73
N ASN A 84 7.07 1.10 -5.56
CA ASN A 84 7.09 1.72 -6.88
C ASN A 84 7.50 0.73 -7.96
N GLY A 85 7.04 1.01 -9.18
CA GLY A 85 7.34 0.20 -10.36
C GLY A 85 6.31 0.38 -11.45
N ASN A 86 6.39 -0.45 -12.47
CA ASN A 86 5.42 -0.49 -13.56
C ASN A 86 4.45 -1.66 -13.35
N VAL A 87 3.16 -1.40 -13.55
CA VAL A 87 2.11 -2.42 -13.48
C VAL A 87 2.24 -3.34 -14.69
N SER A 88 2.89 -4.49 -14.51
CA SER A 88 2.96 -5.53 -15.55
C SER A 88 1.97 -6.68 -15.31
N GLY A 89 1.33 -6.71 -14.14
CA GLY A 89 0.44 -7.78 -13.66
C GLY A 89 -0.24 -7.35 -12.35
N ALA A 90 -1.04 -8.24 -11.75
CA ALA A 90 -1.62 -7.96 -10.43
C ALA A 90 -0.48 -7.82 -9.42
N ILE A 91 -0.30 -6.60 -8.90
CA ILE A 91 0.81 -6.28 -8.00
C ILE A 91 0.40 -6.71 -6.61
N SER A 92 1.10 -7.70 -6.06
CA SER A 92 0.91 -8.20 -4.68
C SER A 92 2.24 -8.28 -3.92
N ASN A 93 3.31 -7.75 -4.50
CA ASN A 93 4.68 -7.80 -3.98
C ASN A 93 5.05 -6.55 -3.16
N VAL A 94 4.13 -5.58 -3.01
CA VAL A 94 4.35 -4.44 -2.11
C VAL A 94 4.35 -4.97 -0.69
N SER A 95 5.44 -4.76 0.04
CA SER A 95 5.53 -5.11 1.45
C SER A 95 5.72 -3.84 2.26
N ILE A 96 4.91 -3.66 3.28
CA ILE A 96 5.00 -2.51 4.18
C ILE A 96 5.34 -3.07 5.55
N ILE A 97 6.45 -2.63 6.11
CA ILE A 97 6.94 -3.11 7.39
C ILE A 97 6.81 -1.97 8.39
N CYS A 98 5.93 -2.15 9.36
CA CYS A 98 5.76 -1.26 10.48
C CYS A 98 6.56 -1.79 11.68
N SER A 99 7.30 -0.90 12.33
CA SER A 99 8.02 -1.18 13.56
C SER A 99 7.67 -0.15 14.62
N SER A 100 7.50 -0.58 15.87
CA SER A 100 7.33 0.33 16.98
C SER A 100 8.63 1.11 17.20
N GLN A 101 8.51 2.43 17.32
CA GLN A 101 9.66 3.25 17.67
C GLN A 101 9.94 3.03 19.15
N SER A 102 10.90 2.17 19.47
CA SER A 102 11.44 2.04 20.81
C SER A 102 12.25 3.30 21.11
N PHE A 103 11.59 4.33 21.63
CA PHE A 103 12.29 5.42 22.29
C PHE A 103 12.94 4.82 23.54
N SER A 104 14.21 4.46 23.43
CA SER A 104 15.01 4.16 24.61
C SER A 104 15.07 5.46 25.41
N VAL A 105 14.23 5.58 26.43
CA VAL A 105 14.32 6.64 27.43
C VAL A 105 15.60 6.39 28.22
N GLY A 106 16.72 6.84 27.66
CA GLY A 106 17.98 6.97 28.37
C GLY A 106 17.78 7.97 29.49
N GLY A 107 17.39 7.48 30.66
CA GLY A 107 17.33 8.26 31.89
C GLY A 107 18.76 8.54 32.37
N PRO A 108 19.12 9.81 32.66
CA PRO A 108 20.32 10.14 33.41
C PRO A 108 20.19 9.78 34.90
#